data_AF-A0A499URD8-F1
#
_entry.id   AF-A0A499URD8-F1
#
_cell.length_a   1.000
_cell.length_b   1.000
_cell.length_c   1.000
_cell.angle_alpha   90.00
_cell.angle_beta   90.00
_cell.angle_gamma   90.00
#
_symmetry.space_group_name_H-M   'P 1'
#
loop_
_entity.id
_entity.type
_entity.pdbx_description
1 polymer ?
#
loop_
_entity_poly.entity_id
_entity_poly.type
_entity_poly.pdbx_seq_one_letter_code
_entity_poly.pdbx_strand_id
1 'polypeptide(L)'
;MKAGLEASASCTPLSLNAAVQGAEERLLAETVGADDAAIERVVNREALRVLIAELSEQDRYVLYLRFFAGLSQSQIGEILGFSQMHISRRLSRLYSELRQGLMAYA
;
A
#
# COMPACT_ATOMS: atom_id res chain seq x y z
N MET A 1 -30.23 57.66 21.96
CA MET A 1 -30.59 56.23 21.78
C MET A 1 -29.53 55.41 22.51
N LYS A 2 -29.87 54.81 23.65
CA LYS A 2 -30.06 53.35 23.91
C LYS A 2 -28.87 52.46 23.47
N ALA A 3 -28.39 51.45 24.18
CA ALA A 3 -28.37 50.97 25.57
C ALA A 3 -27.71 49.57 25.52
N GLY A 4 -26.95 49.18 26.56
CA GLY A 4 -26.63 47.78 26.94
C GLY A 4 -25.61 47.07 26.05
N LEU A 5 -24.95 45.98 26.46
CA LEU A 5 -24.88 45.19 27.69
C LEU A 5 -23.73 44.17 27.47
N GLU A 6 -22.92 43.98 28.52
CA GLU A 6 -22.10 42.83 28.95
C GLU A 6 -21.72 41.68 27.99
N ALA A 7 -20.46 41.23 28.11
CA ALA A 7 -20.16 39.84 28.46
C ALA A 7 -18.68 39.70 28.85
N SER A 8 -18.45 39.31 30.10
CA SER A 8 -17.19 38.81 30.63
C SER A 8 -16.93 37.40 30.11
N ALA A 9 -15.68 37.12 29.73
CA ALA A 9 -15.17 35.76 29.69
C ALA A 9 -13.71 35.76 30.13
N SER A 10 -13.56 35.68 31.44
CA SER A 10 -12.40 35.14 32.14
C SER A 10 -11.98 33.81 31.51
N CYS A 11 -10.86 33.79 30.79
CA CYS A 11 -10.20 32.54 30.41
C CYS A 11 -9.06 32.29 31.42
N THR A 12 -9.43 31.82 32.61
CA THR A 12 -8.46 31.18 33.52
C THR A 12 -8.18 29.75 33.05
N PRO A 13 -6.95 29.27 33.26
CA PRO A 13 -6.36 28.12 32.58
C PRO A 13 -6.82 26.82 33.24
N LEU A 14 -7.54 25.97 32.51
CA LEU A 14 -7.85 24.63 32.99
C LEU A 14 -8.02 23.65 31.82
N SER A 15 -6.94 23.42 31.08
CA SER A 15 -6.78 22.22 30.23
C SER A 15 -5.30 22.00 29.93
N LEU A 16 -4.48 21.88 30.97
CA LEU A 16 -3.12 21.34 30.84
C LEU A 16 -3.02 19.87 31.27
N ASN A 17 -4.06 19.33 31.94
CA ASN A 17 -4.02 17.97 32.49
C ASN A 17 -4.83 16.93 31.70
N ALA A 18 -5.63 17.34 30.70
CA ALA A 18 -6.35 16.41 29.82
C ALA A 18 -5.60 16.11 28.51
N ALA A 19 -4.60 16.92 28.15
CA ALA A 19 -3.85 16.77 26.92
C ALA A 19 -2.70 15.75 27.01
N VAL A 20 -2.27 15.36 28.22
CA VAL A 20 -1.11 14.48 28.39
C VAL A 20 -1.47 13.00 28.18
N GLN A 21 -2.61 12.52 28.69
CA GLN A 21 -2.97 11.10 28.53
C GLN A 21 -3.35 10.74 27.09
N GLY A 22 -4.00 11.65 26.35
CA GLY A 22 -4.33 11.42 24.94
C GLY A 22 -3.17 11.68 23.98
N ALA A 23 -2.12 12.41 24.39
CA ALA A 23 -0.94 12.65 23.55
C ALA A 23 0.01 11.45 23.58
N GLU A 24 0.21 10.80 24.74
CA GLU A 24 1.04 9.59 24.84
C GLU A 24 0.38 8.41 24.10
N GLU A 25 -0.93 8.22 24.24
CA GLU A 25 -1.66 7.15 23.54
C GLU A 25 -1.71 7.37 22.02
N ARG A 26 -1.72 8.63 21.58
CA ARG A 26 -1.67 8.99 20.16
C ARG A 26 -0.27 8.86 19.56
N LEU A 27 0.78 9.20 20.32
CA LEU A 27 2.18 8.93 19.95
C LEU A 27 2.47 7.42 19.91
N LEU A 28 1.89 6.64 20.83
CA LEU A 28 1.97 5.18 20.83
C LEU A 28 1.19 4.57 19.65
N ALA A 29 -0.01 5.05 19.33
CA ALA A 29 -0.74 4.59 18.14
C ALA A 29 -0.06 4.98 16.81
N GLU A 30 0.58 6.15 16.74
CA GLU A 30 1.35 6.60 15.57
C GLU A 30 2.67 5.82 15.41
N THR A 31 3.26 5.30 16.49
CA THR A 31 4.44 4.42 16.45
C THR A 31 4.08 2.95 16.21
N VAL A 32 3.00 2.45 16.82
CA VAL A 32 2.46 1.09 16.62
C VAL A 32 1.93 0.90 15.18
N GLY A 33 1.38 1.94 14.54
CA GLY A 33 0.89 1.84 13.17
C GLY A 33 1.96 1.90 12.06
N ALA A 34 3.12 2.51 12.32
CA ALA A 34 4.18 2.65 11.32
C ALA A 34 5.00 1.35 11.16
N ASP A 35 5.30 0.71 12.30
CA ASP A 35 6.00 -0.57 12.35
C ASP A 35 5.08 -1.71 11.88
N ASP A 36 3.80 -1.72 12.26
CA ASP A 36 2.84 -2.72 11.74
C ASP A 36 2.66 -2.59 10.23
N ALA A 37 2.53 -1.37 9.69
CA ALA A 37 2.48 -1.17 8.24
C ALA A 37 3.80 -1.54 7.54
N ALA A 38 4.95 -1.40 8.20
CA ALA A 38 6.25 -1.83 7.67
C ALA A 38 6.38 -3.36 7.69
N ILE A 39 5.93 -4.00 8.77
CA ILE A 39 5.87 -5.46 8.91
C ILE A 39 4.90 -6.04 7.88
N GLU A 40 3.70 -5.50 7.72
CA GLU A 40 2.75 -5.90 6.67
C GLU A 40 3.35 -5.73 5.27
N ARG A 41 4.11 -4.66 5.01
CA ARG A 41 4.83 -4.48 3.74
C ARG A 41 5.89 -5.55 3.53
N VAL A 42 6.64 -5.92 4.57
CA VAL A 42 7.64 -7.00 4.51
C VAL A 42 6.98 -8.36 4.30
N VAL A 43 5.91 -8.67 5.03
CA VAL A 43 5.12 -9.91 4.88
C VAL A 43 4.55 -10.01 3.46
N ASN A 44 3.96 -8.94 2.94
CA ASN A 44 3.46 -8.90 1.57
C ASN A 44 4.58 -9.08 0.53
N ARG A 45 5.78 -8.53 0.79
CA ARG A 45 6.93 -8.68 -0.10
C ARG A 45 7.48 -10.10 -0.10
N GLU A 46 7.58 -10.73 1.06
CA GLU A 46 8.03 -12.13 1.17
C GLU A 46 7.00 -13.10 0.57
N ALA A 47 5.70 -12.90 0.86
CA ALA A 47 4.64 -13.67 0.23
C ALA A 47 4.67 -13.54 -1.29
N LEU A 48 4.81 -12.31 -1.81
CA LEU A 48 4.95 -12.07 -3.25
C LEU A 48 6.20 -12.75 -3.83
N ARG A 49 7.33 -12.76 -3.11
CA ARG A 49 8.55 -13.44 -3.55
C ARG A 49 8.33 -14.94 -3.70
N VAL A 50 7.64 -15.57 -2.74
CA VAL A 50 7.29 -17.00 -2.81
C VAL A 50 6.37 -17.27 -3.98
N LEU A 51 5.29 -16.50 -4.14
CA LEU A 51 4.34 -16.68 -5.24
C LEU A 51 4.99 -16.48 -6.62
N ILE A 52 5.88 -15.49 -6.76
CA ILE A 52 6.65 -15.29 -8.01
C ILE A 52 7.59 -16.48 -8.26
N ALA A 53 8.17 -17.08 -7.22
CA ALA A 53 9.06 -18.23 -7.38
C ALA A 53 8.32 -19.49 -7.90
N GLU A 54 7.02 -19.61 -7.61
CA GLU A 54 6.16 -20.69 -8.11
C GLU A 54 5.76 -20.52 -9.58
N LEU A 55 5.87 -19.31 -10.13
CA LEU A 55 5.59 -19.06 -11.53
C LEU A 55 6.58 -19.80 -12.44
N SER A 56 6.10 -20.16 -13.64
CA SER A 56 6.95 -20.72 -14.68
C SER A 56 8.07 -19.73 -15.05
N GLU A 57 9.20 -20.25 -15.54
CA GLU A 57 10.33 -19.41 -15.95
C GLU A 57 9.91 -18.36 -16.99
N GLN A 58 9.05 -18.75 -17.94
CA GLN A 58 8.54 -17.84 -18.94
C GLN A 58 7.66 -16.73 -18.35
N ASP A 59 6.83 -17.04 -17.35
CA ASP A 59 5.98 -16.04 -16.70
C ASP A 59 6.81 -15.06 -15.87
N ARG A 60 7.82 -15.56 -15.15
CA ARG A 60 8.80 -14.71 -14.47
C ARG A 60 9.55 -13.81 -15.45
N TYR A 61 9.90 -14.33 -16.63
CA TYR A 61 10.56 -13.54 -17.66
C TYR A 61 9.65 -12.44 -18.24
N VAL A 62 8.37 -12.73 -18.46
CA VAL A 62 7.37 -11.71 -18.85
C VAL A 62 7.25 -10.61 -17.79
N LEU A 63 7.20 -10.97 -16.51
CA LEU A 63 7.19 -9.99 -15.41
C LEU A 63 8.50 -9.20 -15.34
N TYR A 64 9.64 -9.84 -15.55
CA TYR A 64 10.94 -9.16 -15.63
C TYR A 64 10.95 -8.09 -16.72
N LEU A 65 10.55 -8.45 -17.94
CA LEU A 65 10.49 -7.51 -19.05
C LEU A 65 9.52 -6.36 -18.77
N ARG A 66 8.38 -6.65 -18.12
CA ARG A 66 7.36 -5.65 -17.81
C ARG A 66 7.74 -4.66 -16.73
N PHE A 67 8.36 -5.13 -15.65
CA PHE A 67 8.58 -4.33 -14.43
C PHE A 67 10.03 -3.89 -14.24
N PHE A 68 11.00 -4.73 -14.63
CA PHE A 68 12.43 -4.39 -14.51
C PHE A 68 12.98 -3.77 -15.79
N ALA A 69 12.66 -4.34 -16.96
CA ALA A 69 13.08 -3.75 -18.24
C ALA A 69 12.15 -2.61 -18.71
N GLY A 70 11.00 -2.40 -18.05
CA GLY A 70 10.09 -1.30 -18.33
C GLY A 70 9.38 -1.36 -19.69
N LEU A 71 9.33 -2.54 -20.32
CA LEU A 71 8.80 -2.69 -21.67
C LEU A 71 7.27 -2.70 -21.71
N SER A 72 6.71 -2.15 -22.78
CA SER A 72 5.28 -2.24 -23.08
C SER A 72 4.88 -3.65 -23.51
N GLN A 73 3.59 -3.99 -23.40
CA GLN A 73 3.08 -5.29 -23.82
C GLN A 73 3.32 -5.58 -25.31
N SER A 74 3.29 -4.56 -26.16
CA SER A 74 3.61 -4.69 -27.59
C SER A 74 5.09 -5.05 -27.79
N GLN A 75 6.00 -4.33 -27.14
CA GLN A 75 7.44 -4.61 -27.20
C GLN A 75 7.79 -5.99 -26.64
N ILE A 76 7.14 -6.41 -25.55
CA ILE A 76 7.29 -7.76 -25.00
C ILE A 76 6.79 -8.80 -26.03
N GLY A 77 5.68 -8.52 -26.70
CA GLY A 77 5.15 -9.37 -27.76
C GLY A 77 6.14 -9.53 -28.91
N GLU A 78 6.73 -8.43 -29.37
CA GLU A 78 7.77 -8.43 -30.41
C GLU A 78 8.98 -9.29 -30.02
N ILE A 79 9.47 -9.16 -28.79
CA ILE A 79 10.62 -9.93 -28.28
C ILE A 79 10.31 -11.42 -28.19
N LEU A 80 9.10 -11.78 -27.75
CA LEU A 80 8.71 -13.16 -27.49
C LEU A 80 7.99 -13.84 -28.67
N GLY A 81 7.79 -13.14 -29.79
CA GLY A 81 7.08 -13.67 -30.96
C GLY A 81 5.56 -13.83 -30.75
N PHE A 82 4.95 -13.04 -29.86
CA PHE A 82 3.52 -13.06 -29.56
C PHE A 82 2.84 -11.72 -29.86
N SER A 83 1.52 -11.75 -30.06
CA SER A 83 0.76 -10.51 -30.18
C SER A 83 0.65 -9.79 -28.83
N GLN A 84 0.48 -8.46 -28.86
CA GLN A 84 0.22 -7.67 -27.65
C GLN A 84 -0.99 -8.21 -26.87
N MET A 85 -2.04 -8.67 -27.57
CA MET A 85 -3.22 -9.24 -26.92
C MET A 85 -2.89 -10.56 -26.18
N HIS A 86 -2.02 -11.39 -26.75
CA HIS A 86 -1.55 -12.60 -26.06
C HIS A 86 -0.81 -12.21 -24.76
N ILE A 87 0.12 -11.25 -24.84
CA ILE A 87 0.85 -10.77 -23.65
C ILE A 87 -0.09 -10.15 -22.62
N SER A 88 -1.08 -9.37 -23.05
CA SER A 88 -2.07 -8.75 -22.17
C SER A 88 -2.89 -9.78 -21.39
N ARG A 89 -3.38 -10.82 -22.08
CA ARG A 89 -4.12 -11.92 -21.45
C ARG A 89 -3.25 -12.69 -20.46
N ARG A 90 -2.00 -12.98 -20.85
CA ARG A 90 -1.02 -13.66 -19.99
C ARG A 90 -0.74 -12.86 -18.71
N LEU A 91 -0.42 -11.57 -18.82
CA LEU A 91 -0.21 -10.70 -17.67
C LEU A 91 -1.44 -10.57 -16.78
N SER A 92 -2.63 -10.43 -17.37
CA SER A 92 -3.89 -10.35 -16.60
C SER A 92 -4.12 -11.61 -15.77
N ARG A 93 -3.83 -12.79 -16.33
CA ARG A 93 -3.90 -14.06 -15.61
C ARG A 93 -2.89 -14.08 -14.45
N LEU A 94 -1.64 -13.72 -14.70
CA LEU A 94 -0.60 -13.67 -13.67
C LEU A 94 -0.96 -12.71 -12.53
N TYR A 95 -1.51 -11.53 -12.83
CA TYR A 95 -1.95 -10.58 -11.80
C TYR A 95 -3.08 -11.15 -10.95
N SER A 96 -4.02 -11.87 -11.57
CA SER A 96 -5.11 -12.52 -10.86
C SER A 96 -4.59 -13.63 -9.93
N GLU A 97 -3.68 -14.47 -10.42
CA GLU A 97 -3.06 -15.55 -9.65
C GLU A 97 -2.25 -15.01 -8.47
N LEU A 98 -1.38 -14.01 -8.70
CA LEU A 98 -0.60 -13.36 -7.64
C LEU A 98 -1.50 -12.67 -6.61
N ARG A 99 -2.57 -11.99 -7.04
CA ARG A 99 -3.52 -11.35 -6.13
C ARG A 99 -4.27 -12.38 -5.28
N GLN A 100 -4.72 -13.47 -5.88
CA GLN A 100 -5.38 -14.55 -5.14
C GLN A 100 -4.42 -15.20 -4.13
N GLY A 101 -3.17 -15.44 -4.52
CA GLY A 101 -2.14 -15.96 -3.63
C GLY A 101 -1.87 -15.03 -2.44
N LEU A 102 -1.76 -13.72 -2.67
CA LEU A 102 -1.58 -12.75 -1.58
C LEU A 102 -2.76 -12.70 -0.62
N MET A 103 -3.99 -12.81 -1.12
CA MET A 103 -5.20 -12.86 -0.29
C MET A 103 -5.30 -14.16 0.53
N ALA A 104 -4.66 -15.24 0.09
CA ALA A 104 -4.59 -16.50 0.85
C ALA A 104 -3.49 -16.49 1.93
N TYR A 105 -2.55 -15.54 1.86
CA TYR A 105 -1.50 -15.33 2.87
C TYR A 105 -1.94 -14.41 4.01
N ALA A 106 -3.00 -13.63 3.82
CA ALA A 106 -3.59 -12.72 4.81
C ALA A 106 -4.62 -13.43 5.69
#